data_AF-A0A543GJH6-F1
#
_entry.id   AF-A0A543GJH6-F1
#
_cell.length_a   1.000
_cell.length_b   1.000
_cell.length_c   1.000
_cell.angle_alpha   90.00
_cell.angle_beta   90.00
_cell.angle_gamma   90.00
#
_symmetry.space_group_name_H-M   'P 1'
#
loop_
_entity.id
_entity.type
_entity.pdbx_description
1 polymer ?
#
loop_
_entity_poly.entity_id
_entity_poly.type
_entity_poly.pdbx_seq_one_letter_code
_entity_poly.pdbx_strand_id
1 'polypeptide(L)'
;MRHALSAAVAVAAALTACGTPPPAPPPAPPPATETVAVPPPSPETITYPPTVVPSVVETAARWTMPNLVGSGLQDAQDAIQELTGFRIAVTASHDATGANRMQINDRNWKVCTQNIPPGATITADSRIDFGTVKVEESC
;
A
#
# COMPACT_ATOMS: atom_id res chain seq x y z
N MET A 1 5.62 21.42 63.32
CA MET A 1 5.71 20.33 64.32
C MET A 1 5.33 19.01 63.64
N ARG A 2 6.28 18.06 63.66
CA ARG A 2 6.09 16.60 63.66
C ARG A 2 5.83 15.89 62.32
N HIS A 3 6.91 15.24 61.89
CA HIS A 3 7.06 14.14 60.94
C HIS A 3 6.16 12.93 61.23
N ALA A 4 5.81 12.19 60.17
CA ALA A 4 5.69 10.71 60.09
C ALA A 4 5.05 10.35 58.73
N LEU A 5 5.37 9.27 58.00
CA LEU A 5 6.42 8.26 58.03
C LEU A 5 6.31 7.55 56.66
N SER A 6 7.46 7.19 56.07
CA SER A 6 7.57 6.38 54.85
C SER A 6 7.00 4.96 55.01
N ALA A 7 6.47 4.38 53.93
CA ALA A 7 6.47 2.92 53.73
C ALA A 7 6.46 2.61 52.23
N ALA A 8 7.65 2.36 51.68
CA ALA A 8 7.85 1.75 50.37
C ALA A 8 7.61 0.23 50.52
N VAL A 9 6.72 -0.33 49.70
CA VAL A 9 6.58 -1.79 49.55
C VAL A 9 7.11 -2.14 48.17
N ALA A 10 8.37 -2.59 48.13
CA ALA A 10 8.97 -3.19 46.95
C ALA A 10 8.51 -4.65 46.86
N VAL A 11 7.71 -4.97 45.84
CA VAL A 11 7.35 -6.35 45.52
C VAL A 11 8.42 -6.93 44.60
N ALA A 12 9.23 -7.86 45.13
CA ALA A 12 10.20 -8.62 44.37
C ALA A 12 9.48 -9.79 43.67
N ALA A 13 9.32 -9.70 42.34
CA ALA A 13 8.87 -10.82 41.53
C ALA A 13 10.07 -11.71 41.18
N ALA A 14 10.11 -12.91 41.77
CA ALA A 14 11.08 -13.94 41.41
C ALA A 14 10.70 -14.55 40.04
N LEU A 15 11.46 -14.22 39.00
CA LEU A 15 11.39 -14.89 37.70
C LEU A 15 12.16 -16.22 37.78
N THR A 16 11.44 -17.31 37.95
CA THR A 16 11.95 -18.67 37.70
C THR A 16 12.27 -18.82 36.22
N ALA A 17 13.55 -18.79 35.87
CA ALA A 17 14.04 -19.11 34.54
C ALA A 17 13.95 -20.62 34.28
N CYS A 18 12.96 -21.06 33.51
CA CYS A 18 12.97 -22.40 32.92
C CYS A 18 14.06 -22.43 31.83
N GLY A 19 15.16 -23.12 32.11
CA GLY A 19 16.24 -23.35 31.15
C GLY A 19 15.74 -24.10 29.91
N THR A 20 15.90 -23.47 28.76
CA THR A 20 15.65 -24.09 27.44
C THR A 20 16.85 -24.97 27.11
N PRO A 21 16.69 -26.28 26.83
CA PRO A 21 17.80 -27.08 26.32
C PRO A 21 18.23 -26.56 24.94
N PRO A 22 19.54 -26.59 24.62
CA PRO A 22 20.04 -26.14 23.33
C PRO A 22 19.47 -26.99 22.19
N PRO A 23 19.19 -26.38 21.02
CA PRO A 23 18.67 -27.10 19.87
C PRO A 23 19.70 -28.14 19.36
N ALA A 24 19.19 -29.29 18.91
CA ALA A 24 19.99 -30.35 18.32
C ALA A 24 20.71 -29.86 17.04
N PRO A 25 21.92 -30.36 16.74
CA PRO A 25 22.61 -30.00 15.51
C PRO A 25 21.84 -30.50 14.28
N PRO A 26 21.83 -29.74 13.16
CA PRO A 26 21.13 -30.13 11.95
C PRO A 26 21.76 -31.38 11.31
N PRO A 27 20.98 -32.18 10.57
CA PRO A 27 21.49 -33.34 9.85
C PRO A 27 22.52 -32.95 8.78
N ALA A 28 23.49 -33.82 8.55
CA ALA A 28 24.57 -33.62 7.58
C ALA A 28 24.01 -33.43 6.15
N PRO A 29 24.62 -32.54 5.34
CA PRO A 29 24.18 -32.32 3.95
C PRO A 29 24.44 -33.58 3.09
N PRO A 30 23.60 -33.84 2.06
CA PRO A 30 23.83 -34.93 1.12
C PRO A 30 25.12 -34.71 0.32
N PRO A 31 25.77 -35.78 -0.18
CA PRO A 31 26.97 -35.65 -0.99
C PRO A 31 26.68 -34.86 -2.29
N ALA A 32 27.57 -33.93 -2.60
CA ALA A 32 27.50 -33.10 -3.79
C ALA A 32 27.57 -33.97 -5.05
N THR A 33 26.58 -33.83 -5.93
CA THR A 33 26.61 -34.41 -7.27
C THR A 33 27.45 -33.49 -8.15
N GLU A 34 28.59 -33.97 -8.66
CA GLU A 34 29.40 -33.23 -9.62
C GLU A 34 28.60 -33.05 -10.92
N THR A 35 28.28 -31.79 -11.23
CA THR A 35 27.72 -31.40 -12.52
C THR A 35 28.87 -31.29 -13.52
N VAL A 36 28.89 -32.16 -14.52
CA VAL A 36 29.78 -32.00 -15.67
C VAL A 36 29.36 -30.75 -16.44
N ALA A 37 30.21 -29.73 -16.43
CA ALA A 37 29.99 -28.50 -17.19
C ALA A 37 30.19 -28.77 -18.69
N VAL A 38 29.10 -28.67 -19.46
CA VAL A 38 29.15 -28.57 -20.92
C VAL A 38 29.54 -27.13 -21.26
N PRO A 39 30.56 -26.87 -22.10
CA PRO A 39 30.89 -25.50 -22.49
C PRO A 39 29.72 -24.87 -23.27
N PRO A 40 29.37 -23.60 -23.01
CA PRO A 40 28.35 -22.92 -23.79
C PRO A 40 28.79 -22.80 -25.26
N PRO A 41 27.87 -22.95 -26.23
CA PRO A 41 28.19 -22.63 -27.61
C PRO A 41 28.56 -21.14 -27.70
N SER A 42 29.62 -20.85 -28.47
CA SER A 42 30.08 -19.50 -28.77
C SER A 42 28.92 -18.66 -29.32
N PRO A 43 28.71 -17.41 -28.87
CA PRO A 43 27.64 -16.58 -29.40
C PRO A 43 27.97 -16.21 -30.85
N GLU A 44 27.31 -16.85 -31.81
CA GLU A 44 27.28 -16.37 -33.18
C GLU A 44 26.58 -15.00 -33.20
N THR A 45 27.32 -13.98 -33.62
CA THR A 45 26.78 -12.62 -33.78
C THR A 45 25.86 -12.60 -34.99
N ILE A 46 24.56 -12.78 -34.76
CA ILE A 46 23.58 -12.58 -35.82
C ILE A 46 23.29 -11.08 -35.94
N THR A 47 23.69 -10.48 -37.06
CA THR A 47 23.32 -9.11 -37.40
C THR A 47 21.86 -9.13 -37.85
N TYR A 48 20.95 -8.75 -36.95
CA TYR A 48 19.56 -8.49 -37.33
C TYR A 48 19.47 -7.09 -37.95
N PRO A 49 18.78 -6.93 -39.09
CA PRO A 49 18.44 -5.58 -39.56
C PRO A 49 17.68 -4.86 -38.45
N PRO A 50 17.79 -3.52 -38.33
CA PRO A 50 17.04 -2.80 -37.32
C PRO A 50 15.55 -3.03 -37.58
N THR A 51 14.91 -3.83 -36.72
CA THR A 51 13.46 -3.91 -36.66
C THR A 51 12.97 -2.52 -36.35
N VAL A 52 12.39 -1.84 -37.35
CA VAL A 52 11.60 -0.65 -37.13
C VAL A 52 10.37 -1.11 -36.37
N VAL A 53 10.46 -1.13 -35.03
CA VAL A 53 9.28 -1.24 -34.18
C VAL A 53 8.48 0.03 -34.43
N PRO A 54 7.30 -0.03 -35.06
CA PRO A 54 6.47 1.14 -35.17
C PRO A 54 6.19 1.60 -33.73
N SER A 55 6.62 2.82 -33.40
CA SER A 55 6.27 3.46 -32.15
C SER A 55 4.78 3.77 -32.25
N VAL A 56 3.95 2.85 -31.77
CA VAL A 56 2.52 3.09 -31.64
C VAL A 56 2.41 4.10 -30.51
N VAL A 57 2.23 5.37 -30.85
CA VAL A 57 1.82 6.38 -29.89
C VAL A 57 0.40 6.02 -29.43
N GLU A 58 0.29 5.19 -28.39
CA GLU A 58 -0.98 4.94 -27.71
C GLU A 58 -1.50 6.30 -27.27
N THR A 59 -2.62 6.73 -27.84
CA THR A 59 -3.29 7.94 -27.37
C THR A 59 -3.72 7.66 -25.94
N ALA A 60 -3.07 8.32 -24.98
CA ALA A 60 -3.39 8.14 -23.57
C ALA A 60 -4.90 8.32 -23.35
N ALA A 61 -5.53 7.31 -22.74
CA ALA A 61 -6.94 7.36 -22.41
C ALA A 61 -7.21 8.55 -21.45
N ARG A 62 -8.35 9.22 -21.67
CA ARG A 62 -8.77 10.41 -20.90
C ARG A 62 -10.21 10.25 -20.49
N TRP A 63 -10.52 10.71 -19.28
CA TRP A 63 -11.87 10.73 -18.72
C TRP A 63 -12.16 12.09 -18.09
N THR A 64 -13.42 12.33 -17.76
CA THR A 64 -13.86 13.54 -17.06
C THR A 64 -14.09 13.21 -15.59
N MET A 65 -13.47 13.98 -14.69
CA MET A 65 -13.62 13.81 -13.25
C MET A 65 -15.09 14.01 -12.83
N PRO A 66 -15.74 13.02 -12.20
CA PRO A 66 -17.09 13.18 -11.67
C PRO A 66 -17.11 14.10 -10.43
N ASN A 67 -18.29 14.61 -10.08
CA ASN A 67 -18.51 15.23 -8.78
C ASN A 67 -18.84 14.14 -7.76
N LEU A 68 -17.90 13.86 -6.86
CA LEU A 68 -18.02 12.83 -5.83
C LEU A 68 -18.13 13.44 -4.43
N VAL A 69 -18.19 14.76 -4.31
CA VAL A 69 -18.43 15.41 -3.02
C VAL A 69 -19.81 15.00 -2.49
N GLY A 70 -19.86 14.55 -1.24
CA GLY A 70 -21.05 14.08 -0.56
C GLY A 70 -21.30 12.57 -0.67
N SER A 71 -20.58 11.83 -1.53
CA SER A 71 -20.71 10.37 -1.60
C SER A 71 -19.98 9.68 -0.44
N GLY A 72 -20.32 8.41 -0.19
CA GLY A 72 -19.46 7.54 0.62
C GLY A 72 -18.09 7.37 -0.03
N LEU A 73 -17.04 7.20 0.77
CA LEU A 73 -15.68 7.04 0.25
C LEU A 73 -15.55 5.76 -0.60
N GLN A 74 -16.16 4.64 -0.19
CA GLN A 74 -16.11 3.45 -1.04
C GLN A 74 -16.80 3.67 -2.40
N ASP A 75 -17.97 4.30 -2.39
CA ASP A 75 -18.72 4.56 -3.63
C ASP A 75 -17.97 5.54 -4.55
N ALA A 76 -17.25 6.51 -3.97
CA ALA A 76 -16.36 7.41 -4.72
C ALA A 76 -15.24 6.66 -5.44
N GLN A 77 -14.60 5.72 -4.74
CA GLN A 77 -13.52 4.90 -5.29
C GLN A 77 -14.04 3.95 -6.39
N ASP A 78 -15.19 3.32 -6.15
CA ASP A 78 -15.84 2.43 -7.11
C ASP A 78 -16.22 3.19 -8.39
N ALA A 79 -16.74 4.42 -8.26
CA ALA A 79 -17.10 5.26 -9.40
C ALA A 79 -15.88 5.59 -10.29
N ILE A 80 -14.71 5.85 -9.70
CA ILE A 80 -13.47 6.09 -10.47
C ILE A 80 -13.01 4.80 -11.17
N GLN A 81 -13.05 3.66 -10.48
CA GLN A 81 -12.65 2.37 -11.05
C GLN A 81 -13.56 1.98 -12.22
N GLU A 82 -14.88 2.10 -12.05
CA GLU A 82 -15.87 1.82 -13.10
C GLU A 82 -15.68 2.76 -14.31
N LEU A 83 -15.61 4.07 -14.06
CA LEU A 83 -15.42 5.08 -15.11
C LEU A 83 -14.17 4.82 -15.96
N THR A 84 -13.08 4.39 -15.31
CA THR A 84 -11.77 4.24 -15.95
C THR A 84 -11.51 2.81 -16.43
N GLY A 85 -12.43 1.88 -16.22
CA GLY A 85 -12.20 0.45 -16.48
C GLY A 85 -10.97 -0.08 -15.72
N PHE A 86 -10.83 0.31 -14.45
CA PHE A 86 -9.70 -0.01 -13.56
C PHE A 86 -8.32 0.52 -14.02
N ARG A 87 -8.26 1.44 -14.99
CA ARG A 87 -7.00 2.12 -15.34
C ARG A 87 -6.52 3.05 -14.23
N ILE A 88 -7.43 3.55 -13.39
CA ILE A 88 -7.12 4.16 -12.10
C ILE A 88 -7.73 3.25 -11.02
N ALA A 89 -6.96 2.23 -10.62
CA ALA A 89 -7.41 1.23 -9.63
C ALA A 89 -7.25 1.69 -8.17
N VAL A 90 -6.38 2.68 -7.93
CA VAL A 90 -6.05 3.16 -6.58
C VAL A 90 -6.23 4.67 -6.54
N THR A 91 -6.99 5.13 -5.57
CA THR A 91 -7.13 6.54 -5.20
C THR A 91 -6.70 6.74 -3.76
N ALA A 92 -6.22 7.93 -3.42
CA ALA A 92 -5.87 8.28 -2.05
C ALA A 92 -7.07 8.88 -1.31
N SER A 93 -6.98 8.89 0.01
CA SER A 93 -7.88 9.62 0.87
C SER A 93 -7.17 10.05 2.14
N HIS A 94 -7.70 11.10 2.77
CA HIS A 94 -7.25 11.54 4.08
C HIS A 94 -8.41 12.03 4.96
N ASP A 95 -8.17 12.06 6.27
CA ASP A 95 -9.07 12.63 7.25
C ASP A 95 -8.97 14.17 7.23
N ALA A 96 -9.97 14.81 6.63
CA ALA A 96 -10.04 16.26 6.45
C ALA A 96 -10.17 17.03 7.78
N THR A 97 -10.48 16.35 8.88
CA THR A 97 -10.48 16.97 10.22
C THR A 97 -9.08 17.26 10.75
N GLY A 98 -8.03 16.67 10.14
CA GLY A 98 -6.66 16.74 10.63
C GLY A 98 -6.37 15.81 11.83
N ALA A 99 -7.35 15.02 12.28
CA ALA A 99 -7.17 14.07 13.38
C ALA A 99 -6.34 12.82 12.99
N ASN A 100 -5.98 12.68 11.70
CA ASN A 100 -5.14 11.60 11.17
C ASN A 100 -5.64 10.20 11.55
N ARG A 101 -6.96 10.02 11.57
CA ARG A 101 -7.59 8.73 11.87
C ARG A 101 -7.44 7.78 10.68
N MET A 102 -7.23 6.50 10.97
CA MET A 102 -7.11 5.47 9.94
C MET A 102 -8.46 5.14 9.31
N GLN A 103 -8.49 5.10 7.98
CA GLN A 103 -9.69 4.81 7.19
C GLN A 103 -9.81 3.30 6.93
N ILE A 104 -10.01 2.52 8.00
CA ILE A 104 -10.02 1.04 7.91
C ILE A 104 -11.27 0.51 7.18
N ASN A 105 -12.40 1.20 7.32
CA ASN A 105 -13.64 0.89 6.61
C ASN A 105 -14.12 2.16 5.91
N ASP A 106 -13.91 2.24 4.60
CA ASP A 106 -14.25 3.38 3.76
C ASP A 106 -15.74 3.70 3.74
N ARG A 107 -16.62 2.72 4.02
CA ARG A 107 -18.06 2.96 4.13
C ARG A 107 -18.44 3.81 5.35
N ASN A 108 -17.54 3.96 6.33
CA ASN A 108 -17.72 4.85 7.48
C ASN A 108 -17.23 6.29 7.21
N TRP A 109 -16.88 6.61 5.97
CA TRP A 109 -16.36 7.92 5.57
C TRP A 109 -17.15 8.48 4.40
N LYS A 110 -17.25 9.82 4.33
CA LYS A 110 -17.83 10.53 3.19
C LYS A 110 -16.86 11.57 2.65
N VAL A 111 -16.95 11.81 1.34
CA VAL A 111 -16.11 12.77 0.62
C VAL A 111 -16.60 14.19 0.89
N CYS A 112 -15.72 15.04 1.41
CA CYS A 112 -15.95 16.49 1.55
C CYS A 112 -15.27 17.29 0.44
N THR A 113 -14.11 16.82 -0.03
CA THR A 113 -13.35 17.48 -1.10
C THR A 113 -12.69 16.45 -2.00
N GLN A 114 -12.39 16.87 -3.23
CA GLN A 114 -11.60 16.12 -4.20
C GLN A 114 -10.54 17.06 -4.78
N ASN A 115 -9.30 16.61 -4.87
CA ASN A 115 -8.18 17.44 -5.32
C ASN A 115 -8.28 17.86 -6.80
N ILE A 116 -8.88 17.01 -7.64
CA ILE A 116 -9.16 17.28 -9.04
C ILE A 116 -10.63 17.72 -9.15
N PRO A 117 -10.92 18.94 -9.63
CA PRO A 117 -12.29 19.46 -9.62
C PRO A 117 -13.18 18.70 -10.61
N PRO A 118 -14.50 18.64 -10.36
CA PRO A 118 -15.45 18.06 -11.30
C PRO A 118 -15.34 18.69 -12.69
N GLY A 119 -15.44 17.87 -13.73
CA GLY A 119 -15.30 18.33 -15.13
C GLY A 119 -13.85 18.41 -15.64
N ALA A 120 -12.85 18.35 -14.76
CA ALA A 120 -11.46 18.31 -15.19
C ALA A 120 -11.11 16.98 -15.86
N THR A 121 -10.12 17.02 -16.75
CA THR A 121 -9.60 15.81 -17.40
C THR A 121 -8.72 15.01 -16.44
N ILE A 122 -8.96 13.70 -16.38
CA ILE A 122 -8.09 12.71 -15.72
C ILE A 122 -7.55 11.71 -16.73
N THR A 123 -6.36 11.18 -16.43
CA THR A 123 -5.64 10.15 -17.20
C THR A 123 -5.24 9.01 -16.27
N ALA A 124 -4.70 7.91 -16.80
CA ALA A 124 -4.24 6.79 -15.98
C ALA A 124 -3.19 7.20 -14.93
N ASP A 125 -2.42 8.26 -15.20
CA ASP A 125 -1.42 8.80 -14.28
C ASP A 125 -1.97 9.79 -13.24
N SER A 126 -3.25 10.16 -13.31
CA SER A 126 -3.85 11.10 -12.36
C SER A 126 -3.80 10.53 -10.95
N ARG A 127 -3.41 11.38 -10.00
CA ARG A 127 -3.42 11.06 -8.56
C ARG A 127 -4.62 11.73 -7.93
N ILE A 128 -5.68 10.96 -7.76
CA ILE A 128 -6.93 11.41 -7.14
C ILE A 128 -6.79 11.22 -5.62
N ASP A 129 -7.09 12.28 -4.88
CA ASP A 129 -7.14 12.29 -3.42
C ASP A 129 -8.49 12.85 -2.95
N PHE A 130 -9.13 12.15 -2.03
CA PHE A 130 -10.38 12.54 -1.40
C PHE A 130 -10.14 13.00 0.04
N GLY A 131 -10.48 14.25 0.34
CA GLY A 131 -10.59 14.73 1.72
C GLY A 131 -11.93 14.28 2.30
N THR A 132 -11.90 13.55 3.42
CA THR A 132 -13.07 12.87 3.98
C THR A 132 -13.28 13.11 5.47
N VAL A 133 -14.50 12.95 5.93
CA VAL A 133 -14.88 12.95 7.36
C VAL A 133 -15.74 11.72 7.66
N LYS A 134 -16.01 11.41 8.94
CA LYS A 134 -16.97 10.36 9.27
C LYS A 134 -18.36 10.71 8.74
N VAL A 135 -19.15 9.70 8.42
CA VAL A 135 -20.47 9.93 7.79
C VAL A 135 -21.38 10.82 8.65
N GLU A 136 -21.27 10.77 9.97
CA GLU A 136 -22.01 11.61 10.93
C GLU A 136 -21.42 13.02 11.14
N GLU A 137 -20.21 13.30 10.66
CA GLU A 137 -19.53 14.59 10.82
C GLU A 137 -19.88 15.57 9.69
N SER A 138 -19.78 16.87 9.92
CA SER A 138 -19.99 17.88 8.87
C SER A 138 -18.75 18.03 8.00
N CYS A 139 -18.99 18.20 6.70
CA CYS A 139 -18.14 18.98 5.81
C CYS A 139 -18.52 20.46 6.00
#